data_AF-A0A3M1TZJ1-F1
#
_entry.id   AF-A0A3M1TZJ1-F1
#
_cell.length_a   1.000
_cell.length_b   1.000
_cell.length_c   1.000
_cell.angle_alpha   90.00
_cell.angle_beta   90.00
_cell.angle_gamma   90.00
#
_symmetry.space_group_name_H-M   'P 1'
#
loop_
_entity.id
_entity.type
_entity.pdbx_description
1 polymer ?
#
loop_
_entity_poly.entity_id
_entity_poly.type
_entity_poly.pdbx_seq_one_letter_code
_entity_poly.pdbx_strand_id
1 'polypeptide(L)'
;MYTRNFFASLFVSMLLAASTLKAQQRITGPVIPDFGAVYAVDSPDFETDTSQVYRVVFDVYQSPEDPAALNPQLNTLARFLNMHAQAGVARQNMQLACVIHNQATKDAMSSQAYREKYGVPNPNEALLKALAEAGVGIYLCGQSMHARGLERDRLAPGVQLALSAMTVILKLQMQGYHLIKF
;
A
#
# COMPACT_ATOMS: atom_id res chain seq x y z
N MET A 1 0.62 -35.46 59.27
CA MET A 1 0.11 -35.88 57.94
C MET A 1 -0.55 -34.65 57.28
N TYR A 2 0.27 -33.73 56.75
CA TYR A 2 -0.14 -32.41 56.22
C TYR A 2 0.44 -32.26 54.81
N THR A 3 -0.10 -32.99 53.84
CA THR A 3 0.39 -32.97 52.45
C THR A 3 -0.76 -33.00 51.45
N ARG A 4 -1.89 -32.36 51.77
CA ARG A 4 -3.09 -32.40 50.91
C ARG A 4 -3.65 -31.03 50.52
N ASN A 5 -2.86 -29.96 50.52
CA ASN A 5 -3.31 -28.64 50.05
C ASN A 5 -2.40 -28.00 48.98
N PHE A 6 -1.28 -28.63 48.60
CA PHE A 6 -0.33 -28.00 47.67
C PHE A 6 -0.75 -28.14 46.19
N PHE A 7 -1.45 -29.22 45.83
CA PHE A 7 -1.86 -29.47 44.44
C PHE A 7 -3.08 -28.65 43.99
N ALA A 8 -3.96 -28.24 44.91
CA ALA A 8 -5.13 -27.42 44.57
C ALA A 8 -4.74 -25.95 44.26
N SER A 9 -3.62 -25.47 44.82
CA SER A 9 -3.15 -24.10 44.61
C SER A 9 -2.46 -23.90 43.26
N LEU A 10 -1.85 -24.95 42.70
CA LEU A 10 -1.14 -24.89 41.42
C LEU A 10 -2.07 -24.90 40.19
N PHE A 11 -3.31 -25.39 40.35
CA PHE A 11 -4.28 -25.46 39.25
C PHE A 11 -5.04 -24.13 39.06
N VAL A 12 -5.21 -23.34 40.13
CA VAL A 12 -5.86 -22.03 40.08
C VAL A 12 -4.95 -20.95 39.49
N SER A 13 -3.62 -21.06 39.67
CA SER A 13 -2.66 -20.12 39.10
C SER A 13 -2.43 -20.26 37.59
N MET A 14 -2.75 -21.41 36.99
CA MET A 14 -2.61 -21.64 35.55
C MET A 14 -3.81 -21.13 34.73
N LEU A 15 -4.97 -20.93 35.34
CA LEU A 15 -6.19 -20.44 34.69
C LEU A 15 -6.26 -18.90 34.58
N LEU A 16 -5.46 -18.17 35.38
CA LEU A 16 -5.37 -16.70 35.32
C LEU A 16 -4.36 -16.17 34.29
N ALA A 17 -3.57 -17.04 33.65
CA ALA A 17 -2.59 -16.66 32.63
C ALA A 17 -3.16 -16.65 31.20
N ALA A 18 -4.44 -16.95 31.01
CA ALA A 18 -5.13 -16.83 29.74
C ALA A 18 -5.76 -15.44 29.56
N SER A 19 -5.02 -14.37 29.87
CA SER A 19 -5.32 -13.07 29.31
C SER A 19 -5.03 -13.17 27.82
N THR A 20 -6.09 -13.37 27.03
CA THR A 20 -6.02 -13.35 25.57
C THR A 20 -5.38 -12.02 25.16
N LEU A 21 -4.11 -12.07 24.77
CA LEU A 21 -3.49 -11.01 23.99
C LEU A 21 -4.33 -10.88 22.72
N LYS A 22 -5.24 -9.90 22.69
CA LYS A 22 -5.91 -9.54 21.44
C LYS A 22 -4.86 -8.90 20.57
N ALA A 23 -4.24 -9.71 19.70
CA ALA A 23 -3.44 -9.19 18.61
C ALA A 23 -4.30 -8.18 17.86
N GLN A 24 -3.80 -6.97 17.71
CA GLN A 24 -4.55 -5.91 17.06
C GLN A 24 -4.87 -6.34 15.63
N GLN A 25 -6.14 -6.26 15.23
CA GLN A 25 -6.55 -6.62 13.89
C GLN A 25 -6.24 -5.48 12.92
N ARG A 26 -5.70 -5.80 11.75
CA ARG A 26 -5.56 -4.81 10.67
C ARG A 26 -6.90 -4.60 9.99
N ILE A 27 -7.26 -3.35 9.73
CA ILE A 27 -8.50 -2.96 9.07
C ILE A 27 -8.21 -2.16 7.80
N THR A 28 -9.01 -2.36 6.77
CA THR A 28 -8.96 -1.58 5.52
C THR A 28 -9.97 -0.42 5.55
N GLY A 29 -9.96 0.43 4.52
CA GLY A 29 -10.86 1.57 4.39
C GLY A 29 -10.52 2.76 5.31
N PRO A 30 -11.29 3.85 5.23
CA PRO A 30 -12.53 3.98 4.46
C PRO A 30 -12.32 4.32 2.97
N VAL A 31 -11.12 4.73 2.56
CA VAL A 31 -10.88 5.24 1.20
C VAL A 31 -10.71 4.12 0.19
N ILE A 32 -9.90 3.11 0.54
CA ILE A 32 -9.65 1.92 -0.28
C ILE A 32 -10.11 0.70 0.54
N PRO A 33 -11.36 0.22 0.36
CA PRO A 33 -11.97 -0.80 1.22
C PRO A 33 -11.32 -2.18 1.14
N ASP A 34 -10.78 -2.58 -0.01
CA ASP A 34 -10.28 -3.94 -0.23
C ASP A 34 -8.76 -4.06 -0.06
N PHE A 35 -8.06 -2.94 0.12
CA PHE A 35 -6.59 -2.89 0.20
C PHE A 35 -6.12 -1.99 1.33
N GLY A 36 -4.81 -1.99 1.56
CA GLY A 36 -4.19 -1.03 2.47
C GLY A 36 -4.59 -1.21 3.92
N ALA A 37 -4.63 -2.45 4.41
CA ALA A 37 -4.98 -2.73 5.80
C ALA A 37 -3.96 -2.10 6.76
N VAL A 38 -4.42 -1.43 7.81
CA VAL A 38 -3.59 -0.72 8.79
C VAL A 38 -4.02 -1.06 10.21
N TYR A 39 -3.14 -0.82 11.18
CA TYR A 39 -3.44 -0.92 12.60
C TYR A 39 -3.94 0.45 13.08
N ALA A 40 -4.88 0.46 14.02
CA ALA A 40 -5.20 1.69 14.73
C ALA A 40 -4.00 2.10 15.61
N VAL A 41 -3.74 3.40 15.71
CA VAL A 41 -2.69 3.91 16.62
C VAL A 41 -3.38 4.89 17.55
N ASP A 42 -3.63 4.45 18.78
CA ASP A 42 -4.27 5.26 19.79
C ASP A 42 -3.24 6.19 20.43
N SER A 43 -3.57 7.49 20.54
CA SER A 43 -2.73 8.52 21.18
C SER A 43 -1.28 8.59 20.68
N PRO A 44 -1.03 8.83 19.37
CA PRO A 44 0.32 8.99 18.87
C PRO A 44 0.99 10.25 19.44
N ASP A 45 2.19 10.12 19.99
CA ASP A 45 2.98 11.28 20.47
C ASP A 45 3.34 12.26 19.33
N PHE A 46 3.45 11.74 18.11
CA PHE A 46 3.60 12.54 16.90
C PHE A 46 2.26 12.59 16.15
N GLU A 47 1.47 13.60 16.47
CA GLU A 47 0.11 13.74 15.96
C GLU A 47 0.07 14.00 14.45
N THR A 48 -0.97 13.47 13.80
CA THR A 48 -1.24 13.74 12.38
C THR A 48 -1.97 15.08 12.25
N ASP A 49 -1.40 16.04 11.52
CA ASP A 49 -2.05 17.32 11.25
C ASP A 49 -3.20 17.17 10.24
N THR A 50 -4.41 17.00 10.76
CA THR A 50 -5.62 16.77 9.95
C THR A 50 -6.06 17.96 9.09
N SER A 51 -5.48 19.15 9.31
CA SER A 51 -5.83 20.37 8.59
C SER A 51 -5.05 20.55 7.27
N GLN A 52 -3.94 19.83 7.10
CA GLN A 52 -3.01 20.04 6.00
C GLN A 52 -3.45 19.36 4.70
N VAL A 53 -2.97 19.90 3.58
CA VAL A 53 -3.06 19.27 2.25
C VAL A 53 -1.80 18.44 2.00
N TYR A 54 -1.97 17.13 1.97
CA TYR A 54 -0.91 16.16 1.70
C TYR A 54 -0.73 15.96 0.21
N ARG A 55 0.32 16.56 -0.36
CA ARG A 55 0.75 16.31 -1.74
C ARG A 55 1.91 15.33 -1.73
N VAL A 56 1.70 14.11 -2.23
CA VAL A 56 2.67 13.03 -2.08
C VAL A 56 2.86 12.28 -3.39
N VAL A 57 4.12 12.07 -3.78
CA VAL A 57 4.49 11.16 -4.86
C VAL A 57 5.25 9.96 -4.28
N PHE A 58 4.77 8.75 -4.58
CA PHE A 58 5.40 7.50 -4.16
C PHE A 58 6.34 6.95 -5.23
N ASP A 59 7.56 6.58 -4.83
CA ASP A 59 8.51 5.85 -5.68
C ASP A 59 8.23 4.33 -5.60
N VAL A 60 7.77 3.73 -6.69
CA VAL A 60 7.44 2.31 -6.78
C VAL A 60 8.40 1.63 -7.75
N TYR A 61 9.40 0.93 -7.23
CA TYR A 61 10.53 0.42 -8.02
C TYR A 61 10.84 -1.06 -7.83
N GLN A 62 10.32 -1.66 -6.75
CA GLN A 62 10.47 -3.08 -6.42
C GLN A 62 9.16 -3.81 -6.67
N SER A 63 9.27 -5.11 -6.94
CA SER A 63 8.13 -6.02 -7.02
C SER A 63 8.51 -7.34 -6.33
N PRO A 64 7.55 -8.05 -5.72
CA PRO A 64 7.76 -9.42 -5.31
C PRO A 64 8.23 -10.31 -6.47
N GLU A 65 9.06 -11.30 -6.14
CA GLU A 65 9.46 -12.36 -7.08
C GLU A 65 8.26 -13.21 -7.48
N ASP A 66 7.40 -13.56 -6.51
CA ASP A 66 6.14 -14.25 -6.74
C ASP A 66 5.20 -13.40 -7.62
N PRO A 67 4.85 -13.85 -8.84
CA PRO A 67 3.97 -13.11 -9.75
C PRO A 67 2.51 -13.04 -9.26
N ALA A 68 2.11 -13.87 -8.29
CA ALA A 68 0.77 -13.83 -7.70
C ALA A 68 0.70 -12.90 -6.47
N ALA A 69 1.83 -12.39 -5.98
CA ALA A 69 1.87 -11.54 -4.80
C ALA A 69 1.58 -10.08 -5.13
N LEU A 70 0.73 -9.45 -4.31
CA LEU A 70 0.46 -8.01 -4.37
C LEU A 70 1.74 -7.22 -4.08
N ASN A 71 2.01 -6.17 -4.86
CA ASN A 71 3.15 -5.29 -4.63
C ASN A 71 2.95 -4.47 -3.33
N PRO A 72 3.81 -4.62 -2.32
CA PRO A 72 3.69 -3.90 -1.05
C PRO A 72 3.92 -2.38 -1.18
N GLN A 73 4.71 -1.92 -2.14
CA GLN A 73 4.91 -0.49 -2.40
C GLN A 73 3.63 0.12 -2.97
N LEU A 74 2.93 -0.54 -3.90
CA LEU A 74 1.60 -0.09 -4.35
C LEU A 74 0.58 -0.11 -3.21
N ASN A 75 0.56 -1.19 -2.41
CA ASN A 75 -0.35 -1.30 -1.28
C ASN A 75 -0.11 -0.22 -0.21
N THR A 76 1.09 0.34 -0.14
CA THR A 76 1.42 1.45 0.77
C THR A 76 0.65 2.73 0.42
N LEU A 77 0.31 2.98 -0.85
CA LEU A 77 -0.58 4.09 -1.21
C LEU A 77 -1.97 3.92 -0.61
N ALA A 78 -2.53 2.71 -0.70
CA ALA A 78 -3.82 2.40 -0.09
C ALA A 78 -3.76 2.55 1.44
N ARG A 79 -2.67 2.09 2.08
CA ARG A 79 -2.43 2.30 3.51
C ARG A 79 -2.40 3.78 3.86
N PHE A 80 -1.70 4.60 3.07
CA PHE A 80 -1.62 6.04 3.30
C PHE A 80 -3.00 6.68 3.30
N LEU A 81 -3.80 6.42 2.27
CA LEU A 81 -5.16 6.95 2.17
C LEU A 81 -6.05 6.50 3.32
N ASN A 82 -5.99 5.22 3.67
CA ASN A 82 -6.81 4.65 4.73
C ASN A 82 -6.42 5.19 6.11
N MET A 83 -5.13 5.14 6.49
CA MET A 83 -4.70 5.57 7.83
C MET A 83 -4.91 7.06 8.06
N HIS A 84 -4.66 7.91 7.04
CA HIS A 84 -4.89 9.35 7.19
C HIS A 84 -6.38 9.69 7.25
N ALA A 85 -7.24 8.99 6.49
CA ALA A 85 -8.68 9.14 6.64
C ALA A 85 -9.20 8.66 7.99
N GLN A 86 -8.68 7.53 8.50
CA GLN A 86 -9.00 7.04 9.85
C GLN A 86 -8.55 8.04 10.94
N ALA A 87 -7.43 8.74 10.72
CA ALA A 87 -6.95 9.81 11.59
C ALA A 87 -7.72 11.14 11.45
N GLY A 88 -8.65 11.25 10.49
CA GLY A 88 -9.49 12.45 10.30
C GLY A 88 -9.06 13.41 9.18
N VAL A 89 -8.02 13.07 8.40
CA VAL A 89 -7.66 13.85 7.20
C VAL A 89 -8.76 13.70 6.15
N ALA A 90 -9.34 14.82 5.72
CA ALA A 90 -10.37 14.79 4.70
C ALA A 90 -9.84 14.27 3.35
N ARG A 91 -10.62 13.44 2.64
CA ARG A 91 -10.17 12.83 1.38
C ARG A 91 -9.66 13.88 0.38
N GLN A 92 -10.36 15.01 0.23
CA GLN A 92 -9.96 16.07 -0.70
C GLN A 92 -8.59 16.71 -0.40
N ASN A 93 -8.08 16.56 0.82
CA ASN A 93 -6.77 17.06 1.22
C ASN A 93 -5.63 16.08 0.87
N MET A 94 -5.92 14.87 0.39
CA MET A 94 -4.92 13.86 0.04
C MET A 94 -4.71 13.79 -1.48
N GLN A 95 -3.70 14.50 -1.99
CA GLN A 95 -3.33 14.53 -3.40
C GLN A 95 -2.15 13.60 -3.63
N LEU A 96 -2.43 12.40 -4.13
CA LEU A 96 -1.42 11.36 -4.28
C LEU A 96 -1.09 11.09 -5.75
N ALA A 97 0.16 10.72 -5.98
CA ALA A 97 0.62 10.06 -7.19
C ALA A 97 1.59 8.92 -6.86
N CYS A 98 1.76 7.97 -7.76
CA CYS A 98 2.92 7.08 -7.77
C CYS A 98 3.61 7.10 -9.12
N VAL A 99 4.89 6.76 -9.11
CA VAL A 99 5.61 6.42 -10.33
C VAL A 99 6.19 5.02 -10.23
N ILE A 100 5.79 4.18 -11.17
CA ILE A 100 6.18 2.79 -11.31
C ILE A 100 7.40 2.74 -12.24
N HIS A 101 8.47 2.05 -11.83
CA HIS A 101 9.65 1.85 -12.66
C HIS A 101 10.46 0.63 -12.22
N ASN A 102 11.59 0.41 -12.87
CA ASN A 102 12.50 -0.69 -12.56
C ASN A 102 11.74 -2.05 -12.44
N GLN A 103 11.97 -2.84 -11.39
CA GLN A 103 11.39 -4.18 -11.26
C GLN A 103 9.86 -4.15 -11.18
N ALA A 104 9.27 -3.05 -10.68
CA ALA A 104 7.83 -2.85 -10.60
C ALA A 104 7.14 -2.59 -11.95
N THR A 105 7.89 -2.42 -13.05
CA THR A 105 7.31 -2.18 -14.39
C THR A 105 6.25 -3.21 -14.78
N LYS A 106 6.40 -4.48 -14.37
CA LYS A 106 5.40 -5.53 -14.64
C LYS A 106 4.06 -5.29 -13.93
N ASP A 107 4.07 -4.59 -12.79
CA ASP A 107 2.87 -4.36 -11.98
C ASP A 107 1.92 -3.37 -12.63
N ALA A 108 2.38 -2.59 -13.61
CA ALA A 108 1.59 -1.65 -14.39
C ALA A 108 0.82 -2.29 -15.57
N MET A 109 0.99 -3.59 -15.82
CA MET A 109 0.36 -4.30 -16.95
C MET A 109 -1.12 -4.58 -16.68
N SER A 110 -1.95 -4.69 -17.71
CA SER A 110 -3.30 -5.26 -17.56
C SER A 110 -3.24 -6.73 -17.16
N SER A 111 -4.27 -7.29 -16.51
CA SER A 111 -4.27 -8.72 -16.15
C SER A 111 -4.22 -9.62 -17.37
N GLN A 112 -4.75 -9.18 -18.51
CA GLN A 112 -4.63 -9.91 -19.77
C GLN A 112 -3.15 -10.04 -20.16
N ALA A 113 -2.44 -8.92 -20.30
CA ALA A 113 -1.04 -8.93 -20.69
C ALA A 113 -0.14 -9.61 -19.65
N TYR A 114 -0.44 -9.42 -18.37
CA TYR A 114 0.31 -10.06 -17.27
C TYR A 114 0.16 -11.58 -17.31
N ARG A 115 -1.06 -12.08 -17.55
CA ARG A 115 -1.34 -13.51 -17.66
C ARG A 115 -0.59 -14.15 -18.82
N GLU A 116 -0.51 -13.49 -19.96
CA GLU A 116 0.25 -13.99 -21.11
C GLU A 116 1.75 -14.16 -20.79
N LYS A 117 2.31 -13.30 -19.91
CA LYS A 117 3.73 -13.32 -19.55
C LYS A 117 4.06 -14.20 -18.33
N TYR A 118 3.16 -14.26 -17.34
CA TYR A 118 3.41 -14.85 -16.02
C TYR A 118 2.44 -15.98 -15.63
N GLY A 119 1.44 -16.29 -16.47
CA GLY A 119 0.48 -17.38 -16.23
C GLY A 119 -0.63 -17.06 -15.22
N VAL A 120 -0.56 -15.94 -14.51
CA VAL A 120 -1.53 -15.49 -13.49
C VAL A 120 -2.08 -14.10 -13.84
N PRO A 121 -3.28 -13.70 -13.39
CA PRO A 121 -3.71 -12.30 -13.54
C PRO A 121 -2.75 -11.36 -12.80
N ASN A 122 -2.71 -10.07 -13.17
CA ASN A 122 -1.91 -9.11 -12.43
C ASN A 122 -2.54 -8.93 -11.04
N PRO A 123 -1.84 -9.30 -9.94
CA PRO A 123 -2.40 -9.16 -8.59
C PRO A 123 -2.65 -7.70 -8.20
N ASN A 124 -2.08 -6.74 -8.94
CA ASN A 124 -2.17 -5.31 -8.65
C ASN A 124 -3.27 -4.58 -9.43
N GLU A 125 -3.85 -5.15 -10.49
CA GLU A 125 -4.74 -4.37 -11.39
C GLU A 125 -5.98 -3.84 -10.65
N ALA A 126 -6.58 -4.64 -9.77
CA ALA A 126 -7.70 -4.21 -8.94
C ALA A 126 -7.31 -3.07 -7.98
N LEU A 127 -6.11 -3.11 -7.41
CA LEU A 127 -5.57 -2.04 -6.58
C LEU A 127 -5.28 -0.77 -7.39
N LEU A 128 -4.67 -0.89 -8.58
CA LEU A 128 -4.43 0.25 -9.47
C LEU A 128 -5.74 0.94 -9.86
N LYS A 129 -6.78 0.16 -10.18
CA LYS A 129 -8.12 0.67 -10.44
C LYS A 129 -8.67 1.43 -9.23
N ALA A 130 -8.64 0.84 -8.04
CA ALA A 130 -9.12 1.49 -6.81
C ALA A 130 -8.36 2.78 -6.48
N LEU A 131 -7.05 2.81 -6.69
CA LEU A 131 -6.21 4.01 -6.54
C LEU A 131 -6.60 5.09 -7.55
N ALA A 132 -6.78 4.72 -8.83
CA ALA A 132 -7.19 5.66 -9.88
C ALA A 132 -8.60 6.23 -9.61
N GLU A 133 -9.55 5.39 -9.19
CA GLU A 133 -10.91 5.81 -8.80
C GLU A 133 -10.92 6.72 -7.58
N ALA A 134 -9.98 6.51 -6.65
CA ALA A 134 -9.75 7.45 -5.56
C ALA A 134 -9.15 8.78 -6.05
N GLY A 135 -8.63 8.89 -7.28
CA GLY A 135 -7.99 10.10 -7.82
C GLY A 135 -6.47 10.15 -7.64
N VAL A 136 -5.83 9.00 -7.43
CA VAL A 136 -4.36 8.90 -7.43
C VAL A 136 -3.84 8.93 -8.87
N GLY A 137 -2.84 9.78 -9.15
CA GLY A 137 -2.14 9.77 -10.43
C GLY A 137 -1.16 8.60 -10.54
N ILE A 138 -1.31 7.73 -11.52
CA ILE A 138 -0.48 6.53 -11.69
C ILE A 138 0.38 6.68 -12.94
N TYR A 139 1.69 6.78 -12.76
CA TYR A 139 2.63 6.98 -13.86
C TYR A 139 3.55 5.77 -14.03
N LEU A 140 3.88 5.43 -15.28
CA LEU A 140 4.90 4.45 -15.63
C LEU A 140 6.11 5.14 -16.27
N CYS A 141 7.31 4.78 -15.81
CA CYS A 141 8.56 5.22 -16.40
C CYS A 141 8.77 4.63 -17.80
N GLY A 142 8.75 5.48 -18.83
CA GLY A 142 8.97 5.07 -20.21
C GLY A 142 10.32 4.40 -20.46
N GLN A 143 11.39 4.87 -19.81
CA GLN A 143 12.71 4.21 -19.92
C GLN A 143 12.68 2.77 -19.38
N SER A 144 12.01 2.53 -18.25
CA SER A 144 11.89 1.20 -17.67
C SER A 144 10.97 0.28 -18.48
N MET A 145 9.91 0.85 -19.05
CA MET A 145 9.00 0.15 -19.97
C MET A 145 9.75 -0.39 -21.20
N HIS A 146 10.49 0.48 -21.89
CA HIS A 146 11.28 0.09 -23.07
C HIS A 146 12.39 -0.90 -22.73
N ALA A 147 13.12 -0.67 -21.63
CA ALA A 147 14.19 -1.58 -21.17
C ALA A 147 13.68 -3.00 -20.84
N ARG A 148 12.37 -3.21 -20.70
CA ARG A 148 11.73 -4.49 -20.39
C ARG A 148 10.84 -5.03 -21.52
N GLY A 149 10.86 -4.37 -22.68
CA GLY A 149 10.08 -4.77 -23.85
C GLY A 149 8.57 -4.81 -23.59
N LEU A 150 8.04 -3.82 -22.87
CA LEU A 150 6.61 -3.68 -22.62
C LEU A 150 6.00 -2.65 -23.58
N GLU A 151 4.93 -3.02 -24.27
CA GLU A 151 4.21 -2.12 -25.17
C GLU A 151 3.11 -1.34 -24.43
N ARG A 152 2.78 -0.15 -24.95
CA ARG A 152 1.86 0.80 -24.31
C ARG A 152 0.42 0.28 -24.21
N ASP A 153 -0.04 -0.50 -25.17
CA ASP A 153 -1.39 -1.08 -25.20
C ASP A 153 -1.59 -2.21 -24.18
N ARG A 154 -0.51 -2.64 -23.51
CA ARG A 154 -0.52 -3.71 -22.51
C ARG A 154 -0.65 -3.20 -21.07
N LEU A 155 -0.77 -1.89 -20.91
CA LEU A 155 -0.88 -1.24 -19.60
C LEU A 155 -2.30 -1.39 -19.03
N ALA A 156 -2.39 -1.49 -17.70
CA ALA A 156 -3.66 -1.44 -17.01
C ALA A 156 -4.37 -0.08 -17.25
N PRO A 157 -5.70 -0.05 -17.34
CA PRO A 157 -6.45 1.20 -17.44
C PRO A 157 -6.08 2.19 -16.34
N GLY A 158 -5.90 3.46 -16.70
CA GLY A 158 -5.53 4.53 -15.76
C GLY A 158 -4.02 4.73 -15.57
N VAL A 159 -3.16 3.80 -16.02
CA VAL A 159 -1.71 3.99 -16.01
C VAL A 159 -1.28 4.93 -17.13
N GLN A 160 -0.56 5.99 -16.78
CA GLN A 160 -0.07 7.01 -17.71
C GLN A 160 1.42 6.83 -18.00
N LEU A 161 1.81 6.80 -19.27
CA LEU A 161 3.21 6.71 -19.67
C LEU A 161 3.89 8.09 -19.56
N ALA A 162 4.98 8.17 -18.80
CA ALA A 162 5.84 9.35 -18.70
C ALA A 162 7.21 9.11 -19.37
N LEU A 163 7.97 10.18 -19.63
CA LEU A 163 9.34 10.08 -20.18
C LEU A 163 10.23 9.20 -19.30
N SER A 164 10.23 9.47 -17.99
CA SER A 164 10.99 8.73 -16.99
C SER A 164 10.38 8.91 -15.59
N ALA A 165 10.76 8.05 -14.64
CA ALA A 165 10.43 8.24 -13.24
C ALA A 165 10.95 9.58 -12.70
N MET A 166 12.18 9.94 -13.09
CA MET A 166 12.83 11.20 -12.69
C MET A 166 12.02 12.41 -13.13
N THR A 167 11.44 12.38 -14.35
CA THR A 167 10.61 13.48 -14.86
C THR A 167 9.33 13.66 -14.04
N VAL A 168 8.67 12.57 -13.68
CA VAL A 168 7.44 12.61 -12.85
C VAL A 168 7.77 13.16 -11.47
N ILE A 169 8.79 12.60 -10.82
CA ILE A 169 9.20 13.00 -9.47
C ILE A 169 9.59 14.48 -9.46
N LEU A 170 10.50 14.91 -10.35
CA LEU A 170 10.95 16.30 -10.42
C LEU A 170 9.78 17.25 -10.64
N LYS A 171 8.91 16.95 -11.62
CA LYS A 171 7.77 17.82 -11.94
C LYS A 171 6.79 17.93 -10.78
N LEU A 172 6.45 16.82 -10.13
CA LEU A 172 5.52 16.83 -8.99
C LEU A 172 6.14 17.53 -7.78
N GLN A 173 7.43 17.34 -7.52
CA GLN A 173 8.12 18.07 -6.45
C GLN A 173 8.12 19.59 -6.69
N MET A 174 8.33 20.05 -7.94
CA MET A 174 8.16 21.46 -8.30
C MET A 174 6.73 21.98 -8.10
N GLN A 175 5.73 21.09 -8.10
CA GLN A 175 4.32 21.40 -7.81
C GLN A 175 3.98 21.26 -6.32
N GLY A 176 4.99 21.13 -5.45
CA GLY A 176 4.82 21.03 -4.00
C GLY A 176 4.48 19.63 -3.49
N TYR A 177 4.67 18.58 -4.29
CA TYR A 177 4.57 17.20 -3.81
C TYR A 177 5.85 16.80 -3.06
N HIS A 178 5.69 15.99 -2.02
CA HIS A 178 6.79 15.39 -1.29
C HIS A 178 7.00 13.94 -1.75
N LEU A 179 8.26 13.56 -1.96
CA LEU A 179 8.62 12.20 -2.33
C LEU A 179 8.58 11.31 -1.09
N ILE A 180 7.88 10.18 -1.18
CA ILE A 180 7.99 9.08 -0.24
C ILE A 180 8.60 7.87 -0.95
N LYS A 181 9.66 7.33 -0.34
CA LYS A 181 10.39 6.15 -0.77
C LYS A 181 10.80 5.35 0.46
N PHE A 182 10.65 4.03 0.39
CA PHE A 182 11.05 3.07 1.42
C PHE A 182 12.08 2.10 0.85
#